data_AF-A0A814CQK1-F1
#
_entry.id   AF-A0A814CQK1-F1
#
_cell.length_a   1.000
_cell.length_b   1.000
_cell.length_c   1.000
_cell.angle_alpha   90.00
_cell.angle_beta   90.00
_cell.angle_gamma   90.00
#
_symmetry.space_group_name_H-M   'P 1'
#
loop_
_entity.id
_entity.type
_entity.pdbx_description
1 polymer ?
#
loop_
_entity_poly.entity_id
_entity_poly.type
_entity_poly.pdbx_seq_one_letter_code
_entity_poly.pdbx_strand_id
1 'polypeptide(L)'
;MNNINEKQQHLEDEFISIDDLNEDEEEELREQLDMHSIIISNNFHHEPFLTAEQVISEIDFMLQDMTPDSGYCDDDDDDDLHISCIKNNEFYLKNQSIYSLNELYDELNISIKNLSHILVQELANRDELEYEKETKNTFISLVLSIQNKRRHYQNDKHEKCRTIVGNNNYTEPGTYLTTIIPFDRDHPTYLSVEHLENLNKILHAINEDSVQVTELLTNYILKVLCPY
;
A
#
# COMPACT_ATOMS: atom_id res chain seq x y z
N MET A 1 -20.15 21.72 49.54
CA MET A 1 -19.90 20.29 49.25
C MET A 1 -20.11 20.08 47.77
N ASN A 2 -19.17 20.52 46.94
CA ASN A 2 -17.88 19.87 46.61
C ASN A 2 -18.07 18.92 45.42
N ASN A 3 -18.25 19.45 44.21
CA ASN A 3 -18.09 18.61 43.02
C ASN A 3 -17.87 19.36 41.68
N ILE A 4 -17.25 20.55 41.70
CA ILE A 4 -16.85 21.23 40.45
C ILE A 4 -15.34 21.49 40.42
N ASN A 5 -14.70 21.71 41.58
CA ASN A 5 -13.24 21.90 41.65
C ASN A 5 -12.41 20.62 41.43
N GLU A 6 -12.96 19.42 41.61
CA GLU A 6 -12.19 18.17 41.39
C GLU A 6 -12.09 17.80 39.90
N LYS A 7 -12.99 18.32 39.04
CA LYS A 7 -12.95 18.05 37.59
C LYS A 7 -12.08 19.03 36.80
N GLN A 8 -11.81 20.21 37.34
CA GLN A 8 -10.84 21.14 36.74
C GLN A 8 -9.39 20.76 37.06
N GLN A 9 -9.15 20.04 38.16
CA GLN A 9 -7.81 19.56 38.51
C GLN A 9 -7.32 18.36 37.69
N HIS A 10 -8.20 17.65 36.96
CA HIS A 10 -7.80 16.45 36.19
C HIS A 10 -7.49 16.77 34.71
N LEU A 11 -7.63 18.02 34.27
CA LEU A 11 -7.34 18.45 32.89
C LEU A 11 -6.05 19.27 32.78
N GLU A 12 -5.39 19.58 33.89
CA GLU A 12 -4.10 20.28 33.91
C GLU A 12 -2.90 19.31 33.96
N ASP A 13 -3.12 18.01 34.22
CA ASP A 13 -2.05 17.00 34.37
C ASP A 13 -1.61 16.33 33.06
N GLU A 14 -2.09 16.78 31.89
CA GLU A 14 -1.68 16.24 30.58
C GLU A 14 -1.13 17.33 29.63
N PHE A 15 -0.69 18.46 30.18
CA PHE A 15 0.26 19.33 29.49
C PHE A 15 1.66 18.91 29.94
N ILE A 16 2.36 18.14 29.11
CA ILE A 16 3.80 17.93 29.27
C ILE A 16 4.45 19.31 29.22
N SER A 17 5.04 19.72 30.33
CA SER A 17 5.88 20.90 30.42
C SER A 17 6.97 20.80 29.36
N ILE A 18 7.15 21.84 28.55
CA ILE A 18 8.23 21.92 27.55
C ILE A 18 9.61 21.73 28.22
N ASP A 19 9.74 22.05 29.51
CA ASP A 19 10.96 21.87 30.30
C ASP A 19 11.24 20.40 30.72
N ASP A 20 10.31 19.46 30.49
CA ASP A 20 10.47 18.04 30.85
C ASP A 20 10.72 17.14 29.62
N LEU A 21 10.83 17.73 28.43
CA LEU A 21 11.15 17.01 27.20
C LEU A 21 12.67 16.78 27.14
N ASN A 22 13.07 15.54 26.85
CA ASN A 22 14.46 15.25 26.52
C ASN A 22 14.82 15.85 25.15
N GLU A 23 16.11 16.05 24.89
CA GLU A 23 16.62 16.60 23.61
C GLU A 23 16.09 15.80 22.39
N ASP A 24 15.85 14.49 22.58
CA ASP A 24 15.26 13.60 21.56
C ASP A 24 13.76 13.85 21.32
N GLU A 25 12.99 14.22 22.34
CA GLU A 25 11.55 14.48 22.25
C GLU A 25 11.28 15.88 21.65
N GLU A 26 12.16 16.84 21.94
CA GLU A 26 12.11 18.18 21.35
C GLU A 26 12.44 18.14 19.84
N GLU A 27 13.41 17.32 19.43
CA GLU A 27 13.75 17.12 18.00
C GLU A 27 12.60 16.42 17.25
N GLU A 28 11.96 15.41 17.84
CA GLU A 28 10.82 14.72 17.20
C GLU A 28 9.60 15.64 17.02
N LEU A 29 9.33 16.52 17.99
CA LEU A 29 8.30 17.55 17.85
C LEU A 29 8.66 18.59 16.79
N ARG A 30 9.94 18.96 16.66
CA ARG A 30 10.41 19.87 15.58
C ARG A 30 10.24 19.23 14.21
N GLU A 31 10.58 17.94 14.06
CA GLU A 31 10.37 17.19 12.81
C GLU A 31 8.88 17.07 12.45
N GLN A 32 7.99 16.82 13.43
CA GLN A 32 6.55 16.77 13.21
C GLN A 32 5.96 18.13 12.79
N LEU A 33 6.42 19.23 13.40
CA LEU A 33 6.00 20.58 13.05
C LEU A 33 6.51 21.00 11.67
N ASP A 34 7.71 20.57 11.28
CA ASP A 34 8.26 20.82 9.93
C ASP A 34 7.48 20.04 8.86
N MET A 35 7.16 18.77 9.12
CA MET A 35 6.26 17.96 8.29
C MET A 35 4.89 18.64 8.09
N HIS A 36 4.27 19.13 9.16
CA HIS A 36 3.00 19.84 9.07
C HIS A 36 3.14 21.18 8.32
N SER A 37 4.28 21.86 8.45
CA SER A 37 4.57 23.11 7.74
C SER A 37 4.75 22.89 6.24
N ILE A 38 5.33 21.77 5.82
CA ILE A 38 5.42 21.36 4.41
C ILE A 38 4.02 21.04 3.85
N ILE A 39 3.20 20.30 4.59
CA ILE A 39 1.81 19.98 4.19
C ILE A 39 0.99 21.26 4.00
N ILE A 40 1.10 22.21 4.94
CA ILE A 40 0.41 23.50 4.82
C ILE A 40 0.97 24.33 3.66
N SER A 41 2.30 24.40 3.52
CA SER A 41 2.98 25.23 2.51
C SER A 41 2.77 24.71 1.08
N ASN A 42 2.60 23.40 0.89
CA ASN A 42 2.19 22.83 -0.40
C ASN A 42 0.71 23.06 -0.72
N ASN A 43 -0.17 23.17 0.28
CA ASN A 43 -1.60 23.38 0.07
C ASN A 43 -2.02 24.85 -0.13
N PHE A 44 -1.16 25.83 0.20
CA PHE A 44 -1.50 27.24 0.00
C PHE A 44 -1.28 27.78 -1.42
N HIS A 45 -0.65 27.00 -2.31
CA HIS A 45 -0.26 27.52 -3.62
C HIS A 45 -1.20 27.26 -4.79
N HIS A 46 -2.17 26.33 -4.74
CA HIS A 46 -3.14 26.17 -5.82
C HIS A 46 -4.42 25.44 -5.39
N GLU A 47 -5.30 26.12 -4.63
CA GLU A 47 -6.76 26.06 -4.83
C GLU A 47 -7.45 27.02 -3.85
N PRO A 48 -8.33 27.93 -4.31
CA PRO A 48 -9.17 28.68 -3.38
C PRO A 48 -10.07 27.69 -2.63
N PHE A 49 -10.05 27.72 -1.29
CA PHE A 49 -11.02 26.97 -0.49
C PHE A 49 -12.43 27.33 -0.97
N LEU A 50 -13.19 26.34 -1.45
CA LEU A 50 -14.57 26.57 -1.86
C LEU A 50 -15.33 27.16 -0.67
N THR A 51 -16.07 28.24 -0.92
CA THR A 51 -17.02 28.72 0.08
C THR A 51 -18.09 27.66 0.29
N ALA A 52 -18.67 27.61 1.49
CA ALA A 52 -19.75 26.66 1.79
C ALA A 52 -20.87 26.71 0.74
N GLU A 53 -21.14 27.89 0.17
CA GLU A 53 -22.14 28.09 -0.88
C GLU A 53 -21.73 27.46 -2.24
N GLN A 54 -20.43 27.46 -2.57
CA GLN A 54 -19.92 26.72 -3.75
C GLN A 54 -19.98 25.21 -3.55
N VAL A 55 -19.67 24.72 -2.35
CA VAL A 55 -19.79 23.30 -2.02
C VAL A 55 -21.25 22.84 -2.11
N ILE A 56 -22.18 23.64 -1.59
CA ILE A 56 -23.63 23.34 -1.68
C ILE A 56 -24.08 23.35 -3.14
N SER A 57 -23.65 24.32 -3.94
CA SER A 57 -23.95 24.39 -5.38
C SER A 57 -23.42 23.18 -6.16
N GLU A 58 -22.20 22.73 -5.85
CA GLU A 58 -21.59 21.56 -6.50
C GLU A 58 -22.36 20.27 -6.13
N ILE A 59 -22.75 20.13 -4.87
CA ILE A 59 -23.56 19.01 -4.39
C ILE A 59 -24.95 19.01 -5.03
N ASP A 60 -25.63 20.16 -5.12
CA ASP A 60 -26.94 20.27 -5.77
C ASP A 60 -26.85 19.95 -7.28
N PHE A 61 -25.77 20.38 -7.93
CA PHE A 61 -25.50 20.04 -9.33
C PHE A 61 -25.28 18.53 -9.51
N MET A 62 -24.51 17.89 -8.61
CA MET A 62 -24.35 16.43 -8.60
C MET A 62 -25.65 15.69 -8.26
N LEU A 63 -26.52 16.25 -7.41
CA LEU A 63 -27.83 15.68 -7.10
C LEU A 63 -28.81 15.79 -8.28
N GLN A 64 -28.66 16.80 -9.14
CA GLN A 64 -29.46 16.94 -10.35
C GLN A 64 -29.02 16.04 -11.50
N ASP A 65 -27.71 15.82 -11.67
CA ASP A 65 -27.18 14.79 -12.58
C ASP A 65 -27.37 13.37 -12.02
N MET A 66 -27.59 13.24 -10.71
CA MET A 66 -28.18 12.06 -10.07
C MET A 66 -29.72 12.05 -10.18
N THR A 67 -30.26 12.54 -11.30
CA THR A 67 -31.44 11.92 -11.88
C THR A 67 -31.04 10.82 -12.88
N PRO A 68 -30.76 9.58 -12.41
CA PRO A 68 -31.53 8.48 -12.95
C PRO A 68 -33.01 8.78 -12.58
N ASP A 69 -34.05 8.25 -13.20
CA ASP A 69 -34.45 6.86 -13.00
C ASP A 69 -34.20 6.31 -11.56
N SER A 70 -34.00 7.18 -10.55
CA SER A 70 -33.81 6.85 -9.16
C SER A 70 -35.20 6.82 -8.58
N GLY A 71 -35.78 5.64 -8.72
CA GLY A 71 -36.82 5.21 -7.84
C GLY A 71 -36.44 5.56 -6.40
N TYR A 72 -37.19 6.49 -5.83
CA TYR A 72 -37.97 6.07 -4.69
C TYR A 72 -38.91 4.96 -5.18
N CYS A 73 -38.34 3.77 -5.41
CA CYS A 73 -39.10 2.56 -5.39
C CYS A 73 -39.36 2.40 -3.89
N ASP A 74 -40.62 2.55 -3.49
CA ASP A 74 -41.08 1.67 -2.43
C ASP A 74 -40.55 0.27 -2.80
N ASP A 75 -39.83 -0.38 -1.87
CA ASP A 75 -39.09 -1.65 -2.07
C ASP A 75 -39.94 -2.84 -2.61
N ASP A 76 -41.18 -2.57 -3.02
CA ASP A 76 -42.13 -3.51 -3.61
C ASP A 76 -42.18 -3.48 -5.16
N ASP A 77 -41.61 -2.47 -5.84
CA ASP A 77 -41.76 -2.29 -7.32
C ASP A 77 -40.55 -2.72 -8.18
N ASP A 78 -39.37 -2.95 -7.60
CA ASP A 78 -38.15 -3.37 -8.35
C ASP A 78 -38.29 -4.79 -8.93
N ASP A 79 -38.98 -5.66 -8.19
CA ASP A 79 -39.34 -6.99 -8.66
C ASP A 79 -40.29 -6.91 -9.87
N ASP A 80 -41.25 -5.98 -9.90
CA ASP A 80 -42.24 -5.89 -10.98
C ASP A 80 -41.63 -5.31 -12.27
N LEU A 81 -40.68 -4.38 -12.16
CA LEU A 81 -39.89 -3.86 -13.30
C LEU A 81 -39.02 -4.96 -13.92
N HIS A 82 -38.27 -5.71 -13.12
CA HIS A 82 -37.43 -6.81 -13.60
C HIS A 82 -38.27 -7.96 -14.18
N ILE A 83 -39.39 -8.30 -13.53
CA ILE A 83 -40.36 -9.29 -14.00
C ILE A 83 -41.03 -8.83 -15.31
N SER A 84 -41.35 -7.55 -15.45
CA SER A 84 -41.94 -7.01 -16.69
C SER A 84 -40.96 -7.08 -17.86
N CYS A 85 -39.68 -6.78 -17.65
CA CYS A 85 -38.62 -6.92 -18.65
C CYS A 85 -38.43 -8.38 -19.08
N ILE A 86 -38.43 -9.33 -18.15
CA ILE A 86 -38.34 -10.76 -18.46
C ILE A 86 -39.58 -11.24 -19.23
N LYS A 87 -40.79 -10.88 -18.78
CA LYS A 87 -42.06 -11.26 -19.45
C LYS A 87 -42.20 -10.66 -20.85
N ASN A 88 -41.78 -9.41 -21.04
CA ASN A 88 -41.79 -8.75 -22.35
C ASN A 88 -40.83 -9.43 -23.32
N ASN A 89 -39.63 -9.81 -22.85
CA ASN A 89 -38.71 -10.62 -23.63
C ASN A 89 -39.32 -11.99 -23.96
N GLU A 90 -39.97 -12.66 -23.01
CA GLU A 90 -40.60 -13.97 -23.23
C GLU A 90 -41.65 -13.95 -24.35
N PHE A 91 -42.50 -12.91 -24.40
CA PHE A 91 -43.49 -12.74 -25.48
C PHE A 91 -42.82 -12.48 -26.84
N TYR A 92 -41.78 -11.63 -26.87
CA TYR A 92 -41.01 -11.35 -28.08
C TYR A 92 -40.27 -12.60 -28.61
N LEU A 93 -39.64 -13.37 -27.72
CA LEU A 93 -38.95 -14.62 -28.01
C LEU A 93 -39.92 -15.69 -28.52
N LYS A 94 -41.12 -15.82 -27.93
CA LYS A 94 -42.13 -16.78 -28.38
C LYS A 94 -42.71 -16.48 -29.77
N ASN A 95 -42.71 -15.21 -30.19
CA ASN A 95 -43.26 -14.76 -31.46
C ASN A 95 -42.20 -14.65 -32.58
N GLN A 96 -40.93 -14.90 -32.27
CA GLN A 96 -39.83 -14.91 -33.24
C GLN A 96 -39.76 -16.25 -34.00
N SER A 97 -39.12 -16.23 -35.17
CA SER A 97 -38.92 -17.47 -35.93
C SER A 97 -37.89 -18.38 -35.25
N ILE A 98 -38.05 -19.70 -35.43
CA ILE A 98 -37.09 -20.70 -34.90
C ILE A 98 -35.66 -20.40 -35.38
N TYR A 99 -35.50 -19.94 -36.62
CA TYR A 99 -34.21 -19.54 -37.17
C TYR A 99 -33.59 -18.38 -36.38
N SER A 100 -34.35 -17.31 -36.16
CA SER A 100 -33.90 -16.12 -35.42
C SER A 100 -33.58 -16.43 -33.95
N LEU A 101 -34.35 -17.33 -33.33
CA LEU A 101 -34.07 -17.81 -31.97
C LEU A 101 -32.75 -18.56 -31.87
N ASN A 102 -32.44 -19.41 -32.84
CA ASN A 102 -31.18 -20.14 -32.87
C ASN A 102 -30.00 -19.19 -33.13
N GLU A 103 -30.15 -18.18 -33.98
CA GLU A 103 -29.11 -17.17 -34.21
C GLU A 103 -28.82 -16.37 -32.93
N LEU A 104 -29.87 -15.90 -32.23
CA LEU A 104 -29.72 -15.22 -30.94
C LEU A 104 -29.11 -16.13 -29.86
N TYR A 105 -29.50 -17.42 -29.84
CA TYR A 105 -28.92 -18.41 -28.94
C TYR A 105 -27.43 -18.62 -29.23
N ASP A 106 -27.05 -18.72 -30.50
CA ASP A 106 -25.65 -18.87 -30.91
C ASP A 106 -24.83 -17.62 -30.57
N GLU A 107 -25.37 -16.42 -30.82
CA GLU A 107 -24.76 -15.15 -30.45
C GLU A 107 -24.56 -15.06 -28.93
N LEU A 108 -25.58 -15.39 -28.14
CA LEU A 108 -25.49 -15.42 -26.68
C LEU A 108 -24.42 -16.42 -26.21
N ASN A 109 -24.38 -17.62 -26.80
CA ASN A 109 -23.36 -18.61 -26.45
C ASN A 109 -21.94 -18.15 -26.82
N ILE A 110 -21.77 -17.47 -27.95
CA ILE A 110 -20.48 -16.87 -28.34
C ILE A 110 -20.09 -15.77 -27.34
N SER A 111 -21.04 -14.91 -26.98
CA SER A 111 -20.83 -13.84 -25.99
C SER A 111 -20.44 -14.40 -24.62
N ILE A 112 -21.18 -15.40 -24.12
CA ILE A 112 -20.87 -16.10 -22.86
C ILE A 112 -19.46 -16.69 -22.90
N LYS A 113 -19.08 -17.38 -23.99
CA LYS A 113 -17.74 -17.95 -24.14
C LYS A 113 -16.65 -16.88 -24.15
N ASN A 114 -16.86 -15.79 -24.87
CA ASN A 114 -15.89 -14.69 -24.96
C ASN A 114 -15.71 -14.00 -23.60
N LEU A 115 -16.81 -13.67 -22.92
CA LEU A 115 -16.77 -13.07 -21.59
C LEU A 115 -16.12 -14.01 -20.57
N SER A 116 -16.43 -15.32 -20.62
CA SER A 116 -15.80 -16.31 -19.75
C SER A 116 -14.29 -16.40 -20.00
N HIS A 117 -13.85 -16.35 -21.27
CA HIS A 117 -12.43 -16.35 -21.62
C HIS A 117 -11.72 -15.10 -21.08
N ILE A 118 -12.31 -13.92 -21.28
CA ILE A 118 -11.77 -12.65 -20.76
C ILE A 118 -11.68 -12.72 -19.24
N LEU A 119 -12.73 -13.20 -18.56
CA LEU A 119 -12.74 -13.33 -17.10
C LEU A 119 -11.60 -14.22 -16.61
N VAL A 120 -11.40 -15.40 -17.22
CA VAL A 120 -10.30 -16.30 -16.84
C VAL A 120 -8.94 -15.65 -17.05
N GLN A 121 -8.75 -14.94 -18.17
CA GLN A 121 -7.52 -14.21 -18.45
C GLN A 121 -7.27 -13.10 -17.41
N GLU A 122 -8.28 -12.31 -17.09
CA GLU A 122 -8.17 -11.24 -16.09
C GLU A 122 -7.91 -11.78 -14.68
N LEU A 123 -8.51 -12.92 -14.32
CA LEU A 123 -8.21 -13.59 -13.05
C LEU A 123 -6.75 -14.04 -12.99
N ALA A 124 -6.22 -14.62 -14.07
CA ALA A 124 -4.81 -15.00 -14.13
C ALA A 124 -3.88 -13.77 -14.04
N ASN A 125 -4.21 -12.69 -14.76
CA ASN A 125 -3.46 -11.42 -14.68
C ASN A 125 -3.47 -10.85 -13.26
N ARG A 126 -4.63 -10.88 -12.59
CA ARG A 126 -4.77 -10.42 -11.21
C ARG A 126 -3.89 -11.22 -10.26
N ASP A 127 -3.87 -12.55 -10.40
CA ASP A 127 -3.06 -13.43 -9.55
C ASP A 127 -1.55 -13.17 -9.77
N GLU A 128 -1.12 -12.92 -11.02
CA GLU A 128 0.26 -12.53 -11.33
C GLU A 128 0.65 -11.18 -10.69
N LEU A 129 -0.24 -10.18 -10.75
CA LEU A 129 -0.03 -8.87 -10.12
C LEU A 129 -0.03 -8.95 -8.59
N GLU A 130 -0.89 -9.78 -7.99
CA GLU A 130 -0.92 -10.03 -6.55
C GLU A 130 0.41 -10.67 -6.10
N TYR A 131 0.92 -11.64 -6.86
CA TYR A 131 2.21 -12.28 -6.61
C TYR A 131 3.38 -11.29 -6.68
N GLU A 132 3.41 -10.43 -7.71
CA GLU A 132 4.43 -9.39 -7.84
C GLU A 132 4.39 -8.41 -6.66
N LYS A 133 3.18 -7.99 -6.26
CA LYS A 133 2.96 -7.10 -5.12
C LYS A 133 3.43 -7.75 -3.81
N GLU A 134 3.11 -9.01 -3.57
CA GLU A 134 3.54 -9.75 -2.39
C GLU A 134 5.07 -9.90 -2.35
N THR A 135 5.69 -10.21 -3.49
CA THR A 135 7.14 -10.31 -3.63
C THR A 135 7.83 -8.98 -3.30
N LYS A 136 7.29 -7.86 -3.81
CA LYS A 136 7.76 -6.50 -3.50
C LYS A 136 7.56 -6.12 -2.03
N ASN A 137 6.40 -6.41 -1.46
CA ASN A 137 6.12 -6.15 -0.05
C ASN A 137 7.04 -6.94 0.87
N THR A 138 7.28 -8.21 0.57
CA THR A 138 8.23 -9.07 1.29
C THR A 138 9.63 -8.47 1.27
N PHE A 139 10.08 -8.00 0.11
CA PHE A 139 11.38 -7.32 -0.02
C PHE A 139 11.47 -6.09 0.86
N ILE A 140 10.47 -5.21 0.81
CA ILE A 140 10.42 -4.00 1.64
C ILE A 140 10.47 -4.38 3.13
N SER A 141 9.65 -5.34 3.57
CA SER A 141 9.63 -5.80 4.97
C SER A 141 10.98 -6.35 5.42
N LEU A 142 11.65 -7.14 4.58
CA LEU A 142 12.97 -7.67 4.88
C LEU A 142 14.02 -6.57 4.99
N VAL A 143 14.06 -5.65 4.02
CA VAL A 143 14.99 -4.51 4.05
C VAL A 143 14.80 -3.68 5.32
N LEU A 144 13.55 -3.34 5.67
CA LEU A 144 13.23 -2.60 6.89
C LEU A 144 13.67 -3.37 8.15
N SER A 145 13.40 -4.68 8.20
CA SER A 145 13.80 -5.51 9.35
C SER A 145 15.31 -5.53 9.56
N ILE A 146 16.09 -5.70 8.49
CA ILE A 146 17.55 -5.73 8.52
C ILE A 146 18.12 -4.35 8.88
N GLN A 147 17.54 -3.27 8.33
CA GLN A 147 17.92 -1.90 8.67
C GLN A 147 17.69 -1.60 10.16
N ASN A 148 16.53 -1.99 10.70
CA ASN A 148 16.24 -1.87 12.13
C ASN A 148 17.21 -2.70 12.98
N LYS A 149 17.44 -3.97 12.63
CA LYS A 149 18.41 -4.86 13.29
C LYS A 149 19.80 -4.21 13.32
N ARG A 150 20.27 -3.67 12.19
CA ARG A 150 21.55 -2.95 12.08
C ARG A 150 21.62 -1.71 12.96
N ARG A 151 20.53 -0.90 13.03
CA ARG A 151 20.45 0.29 13.88
C ARG A 151 20.57 -0.06 15.36
N HIS A 152 19.88 -1.10 15.82
CA HIS A 152 20.01 -1.60 17.20
C HIS A 152 21.44 -2.05 17.52
N TYR A 153 22.10 -2.79 16.63
CA TYR A 153 23.50 -3.17 16.82
C TYR A 153 24.48 -1.98 16.90
N GLN A 154 24.20 -0.88 16.19
CA GLN A 154 25.02 0.34 16.29
C GLN A 154 24.78 1.07 17.62
N ASN A 155 23.54 1.17 18.06
CA ASN A 155 23.17 1.83 19.33
C ASN A 155 23.76 1.10 20.55
N ASP A 156 23.71 -0.24 20.59
CA ASP A 156 24.30 -1.07 21.66
C ASP A 156 25.82 -0.91 21.77
N LYS A 157 26.50 -0.57 20.66
CA LYS A 157 27.94 -0.30 20.63
C LYS A 157 28.28 1.09 21.19
N HIS A 158 27.40 2.08 20.99
CA HIS A 158 27.59 3.44 21.52
C HIS A 158 27.34 3.52 23.03
N GLU A 159 26.38 2.77 23.58
CA GLU A 159 26.18 2.69 25.04
C GLU A 159 27.36 2.01 25.77
N LYS A 160 27.88 0.90 25.23
CA LYS A 160 29.02 0.17 25.84
C LYS A 160 30.33 0.96 25.82
N CYS A 161 30.47 1.96 24.95
CA CYS A 161 31.64 2.84 24.89
C CYS A 161 31.62 3.98 25.91
N ARG A 162 30.49 4.29 26.57
CA ARG A 162 30.43 5.35 27.60
C ARG A 162 30.96 4.91 28.98
N THR A 163 31.17 3.60 29.20
CA THR A 163 31.53 3.07 30.53
C THR A 163 33.00 2.62 30.67
N ILE A 164 33.83 2.64 29.62
CA ILE A 164 35.21 2.12 29.70
C ILE A 164 36.21 3.17 29.23
N VAL A 165 36.63 4.03 30.18
CA VAL A 165 37.91 4.73 30.12
C VAL A 165 39.00 3.72 30.52
N GLY A 166 39.77 3.21 29.56
CA GLY A 166 40.95 2.38 29.87
C GLY A 166 41.47 1.52 28.74
N ASN A 167 42.50 2.02 28.05
CA ASN A 167 43.62 1.35 27.39
C ASN A 167 43.48 -0.04 26.72
N ASN A 168 44.05 -0.08 25.50
CA ASN A 168 44.73 -1.18 24.79
C ASN A 168 43.93 -1.97 23.74
N ASN A 169 44.43 -1.84 22.50
CA ASN A 169 44.53 -2.86 21.45
C ASN A 169 43.31 -3.76 21.26
N TYR A 170 42.30 -3.25 20.57
CA TYR A 170 41.29 -4.09 19.94
C TYR A 170 41.55 -4.10 18.44
N THR A 171 41.97 -5.24 17.90
CA THR A 171 41.73 -5.61 16.51
C THR A 171 40.26 -5.31 16.23
N GLU A 172 39.95 -4.35 15.35
CA GLU A 172 38.57 -4.01 15.01
C GLU A 172 37.84 -5.25 14.48
N PRO A 173 36.86 -5.82 15.21
CA PRO A 173 35.95 -6.77 14.62
C PRO A 173 34.85 -5.92 13.99
N GLY A 174 34.98 -5.58 12.70
CA GLY A 174 34.03 -4.62 12.14
C GLY A 174 34.10 -4.26 10.67
N THR A 175 34.87 -4.96 9.83
CA THR A 175 34.69 -4.81 8.38
C THR A 175 33.44 -5.57 7.96
N TYR A 176 32.27 -4.97 8.21
CA TYR A 176 31.03 -5.46 7.62
C TYR A 176 31.17 -5.38 6.10
N LEU A 177 31.00 -6.53 5.43
CA LEU A 177 30.97 -6.58 3.98
C LEU A 177 29.72 -5.85 3.50
N THR A 178 29.85 -4.58 3.10
CA THR A 178 28.79 -3.81 2.47
C THR A 178 28.78 -4.12 0.98
N THR A 179 27.89 -4.99 0.53
CA THR A 179 27.62 -5.17 -0.90
C THR A 179 26.63 -4.10 -1.36
N ILE A 180 27.07 -3.25 -2.28
CA ILE A 180 26.21 -2.30 -2.98
C ILE A 180 25.57 -3.05 -4.15
N ILE A 181 24.25 -3.11 -4.19
CA ILE A 181 23.52 -3.58 -5.37
C ILE A 181 23.39 -2.36 -6.29
N PRO A 182 23.98 -2.37 -7.49
CA PRO A 182 23.81 -1.26 -8.44
C PRO A 182 22.32 -1.09 -8.76
N PHE A 183 21.80 0.12 -8.57
CA PHE A 183 20.43 0.49 -8.92
C PHE A 183 20.46 1.55 -10.01
N ASP A 184 20.01 1.19 -11.20
CA ASP A 184 19.89 2.12 -12.32
C ASP A 184 18.48 2.72 -12.32
N ARG A 185 18.39 4.04 -12.06
CA ARG A 185 17.11 4.77 -12.03
C ARG A 185 16.46 4.85 -13.42
N ASP A 186 17.27 4.73 -14.47
CA ASP A 186 16.83 4.90 -15.85
C ASP A 186 16.41 3.55 -16.50
N HIS A 187 16.73 2.42 -15.86
CA HIS A 187 16.35 1.07 -16.27
C HIS A 187 15.74 0.25 -15.11
N PRO A 188 14.47 0.51 -14.74
CA PRO A 188 13.78 -0.25 -13.69
C PRO A 188 13.59 -1.74 -14.01
N THR A 189 13.81 -2.17 -15.26
CA THR A 189 13.76 -3.56 -15.72
C THR A 189 14.79 -4.49 -15.05
N TYR A 190 15.85 -3.95 -14.44
CA TYR A 190 16.79 -4.74 -13.63
C TYR A 190 16.18 -5.24 -12.30
N LEU A 191 14.97 -4.82 -11.94
CA LEU A 191 14.24 -5.28 -10.76
C LEU A 191 13.01 -6.12 -11.15
N SER A 192 13.20 -7.07 -12.07
CA SER A 192 12.21 -8.13 -12.36
C SER A 192 11.80 -8.87 -11.08
N VAL A 193 10.58 -9.43 -11.06
CA VAL A 193 10.07 -10.29 -9.98
C VAL A 193 11.08 -11.39 -9.63
N GLU A 194 11.69 -12.01 -10.63
CA GLU A 194 12.73 -13.04 -10.44
C GLU A 194 13.97 -12.50 -9.68
N HIS A 195 14.39 -11.27 -9.99
CA HIS A 195 15.50 -10.64 -9.27
C HIS A 195 15.12 -10.33 -7.82
N LEU A 196 13.91 -9.81 -7.58
CA LEU A 196 13.41 -9.59 -6.23
C LEU A 196 13.33 -10.89 -5.43
N GLU A 197 12.88 -12.00 -6.01
CA GLU A 197 12.85 -13.30 -5.33
C GLU A 197 14.23 -13.76 -4.88
N ASN A 198 15.23 -13.63 -5.76
CA ASN A 198 16.60 -13.98 -5.42
C ASN A 198 17.16 -13.08 -4.31
N LEU A 199 16.86 -11.78 -4.37
CA LEU A 199 17.20 -10.85 -3.30
C LEU A 199 16.47 -11.18 -2.00
N ASN A 200 15.18 -11.52 -2.03
CA ASN A 200 14.40 -11.94 -0.87
C ASN A 200 15.03 -13.16 -0.19
N LYS A 201 15.48 -14.17 -0.96
CA LYS A 201 16.18 -15.35 -0.42
C LYS A 201 17.46 -14.97 0.31
N ILE A 202 18.26 -14.06 -0.27
CA ILE A 202 19.49 -13.55 0.36
C ILE A 202 19.16 -12.77 1.62
N LEU A 203 18.19 -11.86 1.57
CA LEU A 203 17.80 -11.01 2.70
C LEU A 203 17.23 -11.85 3.85
N HIS A 204 16.38 -12.86 3.58
CA HIS A 204 15.95 -13.82 4.60
C HIS A 204 17.14 -14.52 5.25
N ALA A 205 18.06 -15.05 4.46
CA ALA A 205 19.25 -15.73 4.96
C ALA A 205 20.13 -14.80 5.81
N ILE A 206 20.24 -13.52 5.45
CA ILE A 206 20.95 -12.51 6.26
C ILE A 206 20.20 -12.23 7.56
N ASN A 207 18.88 -12.07 7.49
CA ASN A 207 18.07 -11.75 8.67
C ASN A 207 18.12 -12.86 9.72
N GLU A 208 18.18 -14.12 9.28
CA GLU A 208 18.28 -15.33 10.11
C GLU A 208 19.73 -15.73 10.49
N ASP A 209 20.74 -14.95 10.09
CA ASP A 209 22.16 -15.25 10.30
C ASP A 209 22.57 -16.65 9.75
N SER A 210 21.98 -17.03 8.61
CA SER A 210 22.16 -18.32 7.95
C SER A 210 23.54 -18.45 7.28
N VAL A 211 24.14 -19.63 7.36
CA VAL A 211 25.43 -19.96 6.70
C VAL A 211 25.34 -19.98 5.18
N GLN A 212 24.14 -20.00 4.60
CA GLN A 212 23.91 -20.08 3.16
C GLN A 212 24.09 -18.74 2.42
N VAL A 213 24.22 -17.62 3.15
CA VAL A 213 24.32 -16.27 2.58
C VAL A 213 25.44 -16.18 1.52
N THR A 214 26.62 -16.74 1.81
CA THR A 214 27.77 -16.70 0.89
C THR A 214 27.49 -17.43 -0.42
N GLU A 215 26.82 -18.57 -0.37
CA GLU A 215 26.44 -19.34 -1.56
C GLU A 215 25.38 -18.61 -2.38
N LEU A 216 24.33 -18.10 -1.73
CA LEU A 216 23.26 -17.35 -2.38
C LEU A 216 23.77 -16.08 -3.07
N LEU A 217 24.65 -15.31 -2.40
CA LEU A 217 25.30 -14.14 -2.99
C LEU A 217 26.18 -14.50 -4.19
N THR A 218 26.97 -15.57 -4.08
CA THR A 218 27.84 -16.01 -5.18
C THR A 218 27.00 -16.38 -6.41
N ASN A 219 25.94 -17.16 -6.20
CA ASN A 219 25.02 -17.54 -7.28
C ASN A 219 24.34 -16.32 -7.91
N TYR A 220 23.90 -15.36 -7.10
CA TYR A 220 23.28 -14.13 -7.60
C TYR A 220 24.25 -13.30 -8.45
N ILE A 221 25.49 -13.11 -7.99
CA ILE A 221 26.50 -12.38 -8.75
C ILE A 221 26.77 -13.06 -10.09
N LEU A 222 27.00 -14.38 -10.09
CA LEU A 222 27.37 -15.11 -11.30
C LEU A 222 26.22 -15.27 -12.31
N LYS A 223 24.97 -15.30 -11.85
CA LYS A 223 23.81 -15.53 -12.73
C LYS A 223 23.09 -14.26 -13.16
N VAL A 224 23.05 -13.25 -12.28
CA VAL A 224 22.24 -12.04 -12.48
C VAL A 224 23.12 -10.83 -12.84
N LEU A 225 24.21 -10.61 -12.10
CA LEU A 225 25.05 -9.42 -12.32
C LEU A 225 26.11 -9.61 -13.41
N CYS A 226 26.59 -10.84 -13.61
CA CYS A 226 27.60 -11.18 -14.61
C CYS A 226 27.20 -12.43 -15.42
N PRO A 227 26.09 -12.37 -16.19
CA PRO A 227 25.70 -13.49 -17.04
C PRO A 227 26.77 -13.77 -18.11
N TYR A 228 27.08 -15.05 -18.32
CA TYR A 228 28.02 -15.54 -19.35
C TYR A 228 27.42 -15.49 -20.76
#